data_AF-A0A368FRU2-F1
#
_entry.id   AF-A0A368FRU2-F1
#
_cell.length_a   1.000
_cell.length_b   1.000
_cell.length_c   1.000
_cell.angle_alpha   90.00
_cell.angle_beta   90.00
_cell.angle_gamma   90.00
#
_symmetry.space_group_name_H-M   'P 1'
#
loop_
_entity.id
_entity.type
_entity.pdbx_description
1 polymer ?
#
loop_
_entity_poly.entity_id
_entity_poly.type
_entity_poly.pdbx_seq_one_letter_code
_entity_poly.pdbx_strand_id
1 'polypeptide(L)'
;MMSIVSNKDFLEFEDEKQIVKLEGNITMDEVATGCTVGLYGSQVKSDAFNVEQIIWPAPCPQRPWPTAKTGGVVAFISGLELTGDAVNDAVVTTAFELMSRWLNGEISDQFDPKSLSSRVERLVVLGECIAVGQILHNHLCPKLSDRRLFVQIASVGTISNYQCTSYTV
;
A
#
# COMPACT_ATOMS: atom_id res chain seq x y z
N MET A 1 -12.13 3.34 -9.54
CA MET A 1 -11.20 4.38 -9.07
C MET A 1 -11.63 5.68 -9.76
N MET A 2 -12.25 6.62 -9.04
CA MET A 2 -12.47 7.96 -9.60
C MET A 2 -11.14 8.70 -9.45
N SER A 3 -10.46 8.94 -10.57
CA SER A 3 -9.26 9.76 -10.57
C SER A 3 -9.67 11.21 -10.37
N ILE A 4 -9.02 11.90 -9.44
CA ILE A 4 -9.15 13.37 -9.30
C ILE A 4 -8.34 14.11 -10.39
N VAL A 5 -7.64 13.36 -11.25
CA VAL A 5 -6.85 13.88 -12.36
C VAL A 5 -7.78 14.30 -13.51
N SER A 6 -7.59 15.52 -13.98
CA SER A 6 -8.31 16.14 -15.08
C SER A 6 -7.37 16.39 -16.26
N ASN A 7 -7.90 16.33 -17.49
CA ASN A 7 -7.14 16.66 -18.71
C ASN A 7 -6.73 18.14 -18.80
N LYS A 8 -7.19 18.97 -17.85
CA LYS A 8 -6.80 20.39 -17.74
C LYS A 8 -5.59 20.60 -16.82
N ASP A 9 -5.20 19.56 -16.10
CA ASP A 9 -4.08 19.62 -15.19
C ASP A 9 -2.77 19.64 -15.99
N PHE A 10 -1.73 20.19 -15.39
CA PHE A 10 -0.42 20.32 -16.01
C PHE A 10 0.67 20.20 -14.96
N LEU A 11 1.88 19.91 -15.41
CA LEU A 11 3.05 19.75 -14.54
C LEU A 11 3.88 21.03 -14.58
N GLU A 12 4.31 21.46 -13.40
CA GLU A 12 5.23 22.57 -13.22
C GLU A 12 6.46 22.09 -12.45
N PHE A 13 7.59 22.67 -12.77
CA PHE A 13 8.85 22.49 -12.06
C PHE A 13 9.17 23.76 -11.31
N GLU A 14 9.12 23.66 -9.99
CA GLU A 14 9.41 24.75 -9.06
C GLU A 14 10.86 24.63 -8.55
N ASP A 15 11.59 25.72 -8.67
CA ASP A 15 12.90 25.95 -8.06
C ASP A 15 12.85 27.24 -7.23
N GLU A 16 13.87 27.52 -6.42
CA GLU A 16 13.89 28.66 -5.46
C GLU A 16 13.60 30.03 -6.10
N LYS A 17 13.83 30.17 -7.41
CA LYS A 17 13.76 31.45 -8.13
C LYS A 17 12.64 31.52 -9.17
N GLN A 18 12.15 30.39 -9.66
CA GLN A 18 11.23 30.37 -10.79
C GLN A 18 10.41 29.09 -10.85
N ILE A 19 9.29 29.19 -11.55
CA ILE A 19 8.41 28.07 -11.88
C ILE A 19 8.32 28.01 -13.40
N VAL A 20 8.54 26.82 -13.97
CA VAL A 20 8.45 26.57 -15.41
C VAL A 20 7.49 25.44 -15.69
N LYS A 21 6.72 25.56 -16.78
CA LYS A 21 5.82 24.50 -17.21
C LYS A 21 6.60 23.37 -17.88
N LEU A 22 6.24 22.13 -17.58
CA LEU A 22 6.86 20.95 -18.19
C LEU A 22 6.05 20.47 -19.39
N GLU A 23 6.76 20.19 -20.48
CA GLU A 23 6.24 19.57 -21.70
C GLU A 23 7.19 18.45 -22.15
N GLY A 24 6.81 17.65 -23.14
CA GLY A 24 7.67 16.59 -23.69
C GLY A 24 7.39 15.20 -23.12
N ASN A 25 8.45 14.43 -22.88
CA ASN A 25 8.38 13.01 -22.48
C ASN A 25 8.22 12.86 -20.96
N ILE A 26 7.09 13.33 -20.43
CA ILE A 26 6.69 13.18 -19.03
C ILE A 26 5.17 13.02 -18.96
N THR A 27 4.70 12.10 -18.12
CA THR A 27 3.27 11.86 -17.94
C THR A 27 2.80 12.20 -16.53
N MET A 28 1.55 12.64 -16.40
CA MET A 28 0.94 12.97 -15.11
C MET A 28 0.80 11.77 -14.17
N ASP A 29 0.79 10.55 -14.71
CA ASP A 29 0.66 9.33 -13.92
C ASP A 29 1.98 8.89 -13.27
N GLU A 30 3.12 9.41 -13.73
CA GLU A 30 4.46 9.06 -13.24
C GLU A 30 4.92 9.90 -12.04
N VAL A 31 4.29 11.05 -11.81
CA VAL A 31 4.72 12.05 -10.82
C VAL A 31 3.55 12.55 -9.97
N ALA A 32 3.85 12.94 -8.73
CA ALA A 32 2.92 13.61 -7.86
C ALA A 32 3.52 14.94 -7.39
N THR A 33 2.66 15.89 -6.99
CA THR A 33 3.11 17.14 -6.39
C THR A 33 4.00 16.85 -5.17
N GLY A 34 5.17 17.49 -5.12
CA GLY A 34 6.18 17.26 -4.07
C GLY A 34 7.27 16.24 -4.43
N CYS A 35 7.18 15.56 -5.57
CA CYS A 35 8.28 14.72 -6.07
C CYS A 35 9.51 15.58 -6.40
N THR A 36 10.67 15.23 -5.82
CA THR A 36 11.96 15.84 -6.16
C THR A 36 12.73 14.94 -7.12
N VAL A 37 12.94 15.42 -8.34
CA VAL A 37 13.60 14.68 -9.42
C VAL A 37 14.56 15.58 -10.19
N GLY A 38 15.55 14.97 -10.83
CA GLY A 38 16.35 15.65 -11.86
C GLY A 38 15.62 15.59 -13.20
N LEU A 39 15.64 16.67 -13.97
CA LEU A 39 15.09 16.71 -15.32
C LEU A 39 16.22 17.00 -16.31
N TYR A 40 16.27 16.22 -17.39
CA TYR A 40 17.16 16.44 -18.52
C TYR A 40 16.33 16.80 -19.75
N GLY A 41 16.75 17.86 -20.45
CA GLY A 41 16.02 18.40 -21.59
C GLY A 41 16.46 19.80 -21.94
N SER A 42 15.61 20.53 -22.65
CA SER A 42 15.92 21.87 -23.17
C SER A 42 14.78 22.86 -22.96
N GLN A 43 15.15 24.13 -22.77
CA GLN A 43 14.18 25.22 -22.71
C GLN A 43 13.69 25.56 -24.13
N VAL A 44 12.39 25.45 -24.37
CA VAL A 44 11.79 25.76 -25.69
C VAL A 44 11.26 27.19 -25.73
N LYS A 45 10.67 27.67 -24.62
CA LYS A 45 10.14 29.03 -24.45
C LYS A 45 10.55 29.57 -23.08
N SER A 46 10.35 30.87 -22.85
CA SER A 46 10.68 31.51 -21.56
C SER A 46 9.95 30.85 -20.38
N ASP A 47 8.78 30.26 -20.62
CA ASP A 47 7.86 29.69 -19.62
C ASP A 47 7.72 28.16 -19.71
N ALA A 48 8.37 27.50 -20.68
CA ALA A 48 8.20 26.07 -20.95
C ALA A 48 9.53 25.34 -21.14
N PHE A 49 9.66 24.21 -20.44
CA PHE A 49 10.81 23.31 -20.49
C PHE A 49 10.39 21.95 -21.06
N ASN A 50 11.06 21.52 -22.13
CA ASN A 50 10.82 20.23 -22.77
C ASN A 50 11.70 19.16 -22.16
N VAL A 51 11.07 18.21 -21.46
CA VAL A 51 11.69 17.06 -20.80
C VAL A 51 11.97 15.98 -21.83
N GLU A 52 13.22 15.53 -21.89
CA GLU A 52 13.64 14.35 -22.66
C GLU A 52 13.72 13.11 -21.75
N GLN A 53 14.22 13.30 -20.52
CA GLN A 53 14.42 12.24 -19.55
C GLN A 53 14.24 12.73 -18.10
N ILE A 54 13.61 11.89 -17.28
CA ILE A 54 13.52 12.05 -15.83
C ILE A 54 14.64 11.23 -15.15
N ILE A 55 15.34 11.85 -14.21
CA ILE A 55 16.40 11.23 -13.41
C ILE A 55 15.90 11.12 -11.98
N TRP A 56 15.60 9.89 -11.57
CA TRP A 56 15.16 9.58 -10.22
C TRP A 56 16.33 9.57 -9.22
N PRO A 57 16.09 9.94 -7.95
CA PRO A 57 17.10 9.78 -6.90
C PRO A 57 17.61 8.34 -6.83
N ALA A 58 18.92 8.18 -6.61
CA ALA A 58 19.50 6.86 -6.41
C ALA A 58 18.91 6.22 -5.14
N PRO A 59 18.68 4.88 -5.13
CA PRO A 59 18.24 4.18 -3.93
C PRO A 59 19.18 4.46 -2.76
N CYS A 60 18.61 4.71 -1.58
CA CYS A 60 19.39 4.90 -0.37
C CYS A 60 20.24 3.66 -0.06
N PRO A 61 21.45 3.82 0.51
CA PRO A 61 22.27 2.68 0.92
C PRO A 61 21.51 1.71 1.83
N GLN A 62 21.34 0.46 1.39
CA GLN A 62 20.64 -0.58 2.13
C GLN A 62 21.65 -1.45 2.91
N ARG A 63 21.36 -1.73 4.18
CA ARG A 63 22.15 -2.69 4.97
C ARG A 63 22.00 -4.09 4.38
N PRO A 64 23.07 -4.90 4.35
CA PRO A 64 23.00 -6.26 3.85
C PRO A 64 22.03 -7.10 4.69
N TRP A 65 21.38 -8.05 4.03
CA TRP A 65 20.47 -8.98 4.69
C TRP A 65 21.23 -9.87 5.69
N PRO A 66 20.72 -10.10 6.92
CA PRO A 66 21.36 -11.00 7.88
C PRO A 66 21.50 -12.44 7.34
N THR A 67 22.67 -13.06 7.53
CA THR A 67 22.95 -14.41 7.00
C THR A 67 22.18 -15.51 7.75
N ALA A 68 21.86 -15.28 9.02
CA ALA A 68 21.04 -16.18 9.83
C ALA A 68 19.56 -15.99 9.47
N LYS A 69 19.04 -16.88 8.63
CA LYS A 69 17.60 -16.93 8.31
C LYS A 69 16.89 -17.68 9.42
N THR A 70 16.04 -17.01 10.18
CA THR A 70 14.97 -17.70 10.92
C THR A 70 13.91 -18.08 9.89
N GLY A 71 13.46 -19.33 9.88
CA GLY A 71 12.40 -19.79 8.96
C GLY A 71 11.01 -19.24 9.30
N GLY A 72 10.95 -18.21 10.15
CA GLY A 72 9.74 -17.55 10.60
C GLY A 72 9.11 -16.69 9.51
N VAL A 73 7.82 -16.48 9.66
CA VAL A 73 7.01 -15.63 8.77
C VAL A 73 6.42 -14.47 9.55
N VAL A 74 6.14 -13.37 8.84
CA VAL A 74 5.45 -12.20 9.40
C VAL A 74 4.09 -12.08 8.73
N ALA A 75 3.04 -11.98 9.54
CA ALA A 75 1.69 -11.73 9.08
C ALA A 75 1.42 -10.23 9.06
N PHE A 76 0.89 -9.72 7.95
CA PHE A 76 0.42 -8.36 7.79
C PHE A 76 -1.09 -8.35 7.65
N ILE A 77 -1.77 -7.50 8.42
CA ILE A 77 -3.22 -7.30 8.34
C ILE A 77 -3.54 -5.83 8.14
N SER A 78 -4.54 -5.52 7.32
CA SER A 78 -5.02 -4.16 7.08
C SER A 78 -6.52 -4.16 6.76
N GLY A 79 -7.17 -3.00 6.89
CA GLY A 79 -8.55 -2.80 6.46
C GLY A 79 -9.59 -3.51 7.34
N LEU A 80 -9.43 -3.45 8.67
CA LEU A 80 -10.45 -3.96 9.58
C LEU A 80 -11.68 -3.04 9.61
N GLU A 81 -11.49 -1.73 9.44
CA GLU A 81 -12.55 -0.72 9.28
C GLU A 81 -13.76 -0.89 10.22
N LEU A 82 -13.53 -1.20 11.50
CA LEU A 82 -14.61 -1.47 12.44
C LEU A 82 -15.41 -0.19 12.71
N THR A 83 -16.70 -0.21 12.36
CA THR A 83 -17.58 0.97 12.41
C THR A 83 -18.35 1.14 13.71
N GLY A 84 -18.39 0.09 14.55
CA GLY A 84 -19.21 0.03 15.76
C GLY A 84 -20.66 -0.38 15.50
N ASP A 85 -21.01 -0.71 14.24
CA ASP A 85 -22.31 -1.29 13.88
C ASP A 85 -22.19 -2.81 13.83
N ALA A 86 -22.78 -3.47 14.83
CA ALA A 86 -22.71 -4.92 15.00
C ALA A 86 -23.21 -5.71 13.78
N VAL A 87 -24.13 -5.16 12.97
CA VAL A 87 -24.65 -5.85 11.79
C VAL A 87 -23.65 -5.77 10.63
N ASN A 88 -23.08 -4.59 10.40
CA ASN A 88 -22.12 -4.36 9.31
C ASN A 88 -20.74 -4.94 9.62
N ASP A 89 -20.35 -4.96 10.90
CA ASP A 89 -19.04 -5.44 11.34
C ASP A 89 -19.04 -6.96 11.63
N ALA A 90 -20.19 -7.64 11.60
CA ALA A 90 -20.31 -9.06 11.94
C ALA A 90 -19.37 -9.96 11.12
N VAL A 91 -19.30 -9.71 9.80
CA VAL A 91 -18.46 -10.50 8.88
C VAL A 91 -16.98 -10.30 9.20
N VAL A 92 -16.55 -9.04 9.33
CA VAL A 92 -15.14 -8.70 9.61
C VAL A 92 -14.72 -9.19 10.99
N THR A 93 -15.58 -9.02 11.99
CA THR A 93 -15.34 -9.48 13.38
C THR A 93 -15.24 -11.01 13.41
N THR A 94 -16.10 -11.72 12.68
CA THR A 94 -16.05 -13.19 12.57
C THR A 94 -14.77 -13.65 11.88
N ALA A 95 -14.38 -13.01 10.76
CA ALA A 95 -13.15 -13.34 10.06
C ALA A 95 -11.90 -13.07 10.90
N PHE A 96 -11.90 -11.96 11.65
CA PHE A 96 -10.82 -11.61 12.59
C PHE A 96 -10.72 -12.63 13.73
N GLU A 97 -11.84 -13.07 14.29
CA GLU A 97 -11.88 -14.12 15.32
C GLU A 97 -11.36 -15.46 14.78
N LEU A 98 -11.78 -15.87 13.58
CA LEU A 98 -11.28 -17.09 12.94
C LEU A 98 -9.76 -17.00 12.66
N MET A 99 -9.27 -15.86 12.21
CA MET A 99 -7.83 -15.63 12.03
C MET A 99 -7.08 -15.71 13.36
N SER A 100 -7.61 -15.08 14.41
CA SER A 100 -7.03 -15.11 15.76
C SER A 100 -6.88 -16.55 16.26
N ARG A 101 -7.95 -17.33 16.16
CA ARG A 101 -7.98 -18.75 16.52
C ARG A 101 -7.05 -19.60 15.65
N TRP A 102 -6.92 -19.28 14.36
CA TRP A 102 -5.97 -19.95 13.46
C TRP A 102 -4.51 -19.64 13.83
N LEU A 103 -4.17 -18.39 14.15
CA LEU A 103 -2.85 -17.98 14.62
C LEU A 103 -2.48 -18.64 15.96
N ASN A 104 -3.48 -18.81 16.84
CA ASN A 104 -3.32 -19.53 18.10
C ASN A 104 -3.25 -21.06 17.95
N GLY A 105 -3.46 -21.60 16.73
CA GLY A 105 -3.43 -23.04 16.46
C GLY A 105 -4.69 -23.79 16.89
N GLU A 106 -5.80 -23.10 17.18
CA GLU A 106 -7.05 -23.71 17.66
C GLU A 106 -7.92 -24.31 16.54
N ILE A 107 -7.69 -23.92 15.29
CA ILE A 107 -8.49 -24.33 14.11
C ILE A 107 -7.75 -25.38 13.25
N SER A 108 -6.52 -25.75 13.61
CA SER A 108 -5.76 -26.77 12.88
C SER A 108 -5.92 -28.17 13.51
N ASP A 109 -6.50 -29.11 12.76
CA ASP A 109 -6.78 -30.49 13.20
C ASP A 109 -5.53 -31.35 13.44
N GLN A 110 -4.34 -30.88 13.04
CA GLN A 110 -3.08 -31.57 13.31
C GLN A 110 -2.04 -30.54 13.76
N PHE A 111 -1.45 -30.78 14.94
CA PHE A 111 -0.32 -30.05 15.49
C PHE A 111 0.93 -30.37 14.65
N ASP A 112 0.94 -29.96 13.39
CA ASP A 112 2.13 -30.05 12.54
C ASP A 112 3.04 -28.86 12.88
N PRO A 113 4.24 -29.08 13.45
CA PRO A 113 5.19 -28.00 13.70
C PRO A 113 5.64 -27.30 12.40
N LYS A 114 5.36 -27.87 11.21
CA LYS A 114 5.57 -27.24 9.91
C LYS A 114 4.37 -26.43 9.41
N SER A 115 3.26 -26.38 10.14
CA SER A 115 2.10 -25.58 9.77
C SER A 115 2.47 -24.10 9.66
N LEU A 116 1.78 -23.35 8.81
CA LEU A 116 2.13 -21.95 8.57
C LEU A 116 1.90 -21.09 9.82
N SER A 117 0.84 -21.37 10.59
CA SER A 117 0.48 -20.66 11.83
C SER A 117 1.56 -20.77 12.90
N SER A 118 2.17 -21.95 13.08
CA SER A 118 3.25 -22.15 14.07
C SER A 118 4.54 -21.39 13.74
N ARG A 119 4.74 -20.99 12.47
CA ARG A 119 5.90 -20.21 12.02
C ARG A 119 5.67 -18.71 12.06
N VAL A 120 4.45 -18.24 12.33
CA VAL A 120 4.17 -16.79 12.41
C VAL A 120 4.80 -16.26 13.69
N GLU A 121 5.91 -15.52 13.55
CA GLU A 121 6.62 -14.94 14.69
C GLU A 121 6.06 -13.57 15.08
N ARG A 122 5.51 -12.83 14.11
CA ARG A 122 5.02 -11.46 14.30
C ARG A 122 3.78 -11.20 13.47
N LEU A 123 2.85 -10.47 14.08
CA LEU A 123 1.70 -9.87 13.42
C LEU A 123 1.91 -8.35 13.36
N VAL A 124 1.75 -7.77 12.18
CA VAL A 124 1.85 -6.33 11.93
C VAL A 124 0.51 -5.84 11.42
N VAL A 125 -0.07 -4.87 12.12
CA VAL A 125 -1.35 -4.25 11.75
C VAL A 125 -1.07 -2.94 11.02
N LEU A 126 -1.46 -2.86 9.76
CA LEU A 126 -1.19 -1.78 8.82
C LEU A 126 -2.48 -0.98 8.54
N GLY A 127 -2.74 0.05 9.35
CA GLY A 127 -3.75 1.08 9.07
C GLY A 127 -5.22 0.61 9.09
N GLU A 128 -6.14 1.58 9.14
CA GLU A 128 -7.60 1.40 9.04
C GLU A 128 -8.17 0.29 9.95
N CYS A 129 -7.91 0.38 11.26
CA CYS A 129 -8.45 -0.57 12.24
C CYS A 129 -9.90 -0.26 12.65
N ILE A 130 -10.21 1.03 12.79
CA ILE A 130 -11.50 1.55 13.26
C ILE A 130 -11.92 2.65 12.30
N ALA A 131 -13.14 2.56 11.79
CA ALA A 131 -13.75 3.56 10.93
C ALA A 131 -14.79 4.34 11.73
N VAL A 132 -14.39 5.47 12.32
CA VAL A 132 -15.30 6.34 13.07
C VAL A 132 -16.11 7.20 12.09
N GLY A 133 -17.43 7.01 12.04
CA GLY A 133 -18.34 8.05 11.51
C GLY A 133 -19.01 7.80 10.15
N GLN A 134 -19.53 6.60 9.88
CA GLN A 134 -20.38 6.39 8.68
C GLN A 134 -21.84 6.90 8.80
N ILE A 135 -22.25 7.45 9.95
CA ILE A 135 -23.62 8.00 10.11
C ILE A 135 -23.84 9.30 9.30
N LEU A 136 -22.79 10.04 8.93
CA LEU A 136 -22.92 11.32 8.22
C LEU A 136 -22.46 11.33 6.74
N HIS A 137 -21.83 10.26 6.25
CA HIS A 137 -21.22 10.26 4.90
C HIS A 137 -21.96 9.40 3.85
N ASN A 138 -23.10 8.80 4.19
CA ASN A 138 -23.87 8.01 3.21
C ASN A 138 -24.65 8.85 2.19
N HIS A 139 -24.69 10.18 2.34
CA HIS A 139 -25.32 11.09 1.36
C HIS A 139 -24.35 11.73 0.36
N LEU A 140 -23.03 11.60 0.56
CA LEU A 140 -22.03 12.24 -0.30
C LEU A 140 -21.14 11.27 -1.10
N CYS A 141 -21.04 10.00 -0.71
CA CYS A 141 -20.23 9.02 -1.45
C CYS A 141 -20.78 7.59 -1.34
N PRO A 142 -21.54 7.06 -2.33
CA PRO A 142 -22.21 5.76 -2.22
C PRO A 142 -21.33 4.52 -2.43
N LYS A 143 -19.99 4.60 -2.39
CA LYS A 143 -19.13 3.48 -2.84
C LYS A 143 -17.83 3.32 -2.06
N LEU A 144 -17.91 2.58 -0.96
CA LEU A 144 -16.87 1.71 -0.42
C LEU A 144 -17.56 0.42 0.07
N SER A 145 -18.16 -0.32 -0.86
CA SER A 145 -18.94 -1.53 -0.56
C SER A 145 -18.17 -2.83 -0.82
N ASP A 146 -16.85 -2.77 -0.96
CA ASP A 146 -15.98 -3.95 -1.10
C ASP A 146 -14.99 -3.95 0.08
N ARG A 147 -15.53 -4.07 1.30
CA ARG A 147 -14.74 -4.22 2.52
C ARG A 147 -14.11 -5.61 2.49
N ARG A 148 -12.82 -5.69 2.15
CA ARG A 148 -12.07 -6.95 2.17
C ARG A 148 -10.99 -6.87 3.23
N LEU A 149 -11.02 -7.83 4.15
CA LEU A 149 -9.90 -8.07 5.05
C LEU A 149 -8.72 -8.58 4.20
N PHE A 150 -7.63 -7.84 4.16
CA PHE A 150 -6.41 -8.27 3.50
C PHE A 150 -5.47 -8.86 4.54
N VAL A 151 -5.26 -10.17 4.47
CA VAL A 151 -4.22 -10.87 5.24
C VAL A 151 -3.12 -11.28 4.27
N GLN A 152 -1.94 -10.71 4.44
CA GLN A 152 -0.76 -11.07 3.65
C GLN A 152 0.28 -11.70 4.57
N ILE A 153 0.55 -12.98 4.35
CA ILE A 153 1.61 -13.69 5.07
C ILE A 153 2.84 -13.70 4.18
N ALA A 154 3.87 -12.95 4.59
CA ALA A 154 5.13 -12.93 3.88
C ALA A 154 6.12 -13.85 4.59
N SER A 155 6.64 -14.83 3.84
CA SER A 155 7.85 -15.53 4.24
C SER A 155 9.04 -14.63 4.00
N VAL A 156 9.91 -14.50 4.99
CA VAL A 156 11.09 -13.65 4.89
C VAL A 156 12.17 -14.38 4.07
N GLY A 157 11.98 -14.41 2.74
CA GLY A 157 12.84 -15.10 1.80
C GLY A 157 12.99 -14.31 0.50
N THR A 158 14.17 -13.71 0.32
CA THR A 158 14.67 -13.09 -0.92
C THR A 158 13.77 -12.00 -1.51
N ILE A 159 14.25 -10.74 -1.44
CA ILE A 159 13.61 -9.51 -1.92
C ILE A 159 13.19 -9.57 -3.42
N SER A 160 13.65 -10.57 -4.17
CA SER A 160 13.40 -10.70 -5.61
C SER A 160 12.13 -11.47 -6.02
N ASN A 161 11.42 -12.16 -5.12
CA ASN A 161 10.21 -12.89 -5.49
C ASN A 161 9.22 -12.97 -4.31
N TYR A 162 8.39 -11.94 -4.15
CA TYR A 162 7.20 -12.04 -3.32
C TYR A 162 6.27 -13.09 -3.96
N GLN A 163 6.21 -14.30 -3.42
CA GLN A 163 5.06 -15.17 -3.67
C GLN A 163 3.89 -14.58 -2.89
N CYS A 164 3.08 -13.78 -3.59
CA CYS A 164 1.81 -13.27 -3.09
C CYS A 164 0.82 -14.43 -3.10
N THR A 165 0.43 -14.89 -1.92
CA THR A 165 -0.75 -15.75 -1.78
C THR A 165 -1.79 -14.91 -1.03
N SER A 166 -2.68 -14.29 -1.81
CA SER A 166 -3.85 -13.60 -1.26
C SER A 166 -4.89 -14.66 -0.89
N TYR A 167 -5.21 -14.74 0.40
CA TYR A 167 -6.39 -15.45 0.85
C TYR A 167 -7.52 -14.43 0.95
N THR A 168 -8.48 -14.51 0.03
CA THR A 168 -9.79 -13.87 0.24
C THR A 168 -10.58 -14.85 1.08
N VAL A 169 -10.90 -14.47 2.33
CA VAL A 169 -11.91 -15.18 3.13
C VAL A 169 -13.27 -14.63 2.77
#